data_AF-A0A365YR09-F1
#
_entry.id   AF-A0A365YR09-F1
#
_cell.length_a   1.000
_cell.length_b   1.000
_cell.length_c   1.000
_cell.angle_alpha   90.00
_cell.angle_beta   90.00
_cell.angle_gamma   90.00
#
_symmetry.space_group_name_H-M   'P 1'
#
loop_
_entity.id
_entity.type
_entity.pdbx_description
1 polymer ?
#
loop_
_entity_poly.entity_id
_entity_poly.type
_entity_poly.pdbx_seq_one_letter_code
_entity_poly.pdbx_strand_id
1 'polypeptide(L)'
;MRSYATMIMAQAGRKISFRTEGISLPNARTAPVINMLKYFLHEYGEFNCSKINVIQYDDFIYHDLGSLAFCKKSGAAPAVELMPDTFFFESRGYENIRDAVLSDKLPNWSQKQDIVFWRGSSTAHPTLSNGARISEINQIPRVNLCLTMKHIQNSDAAIMHSWGGFPFDHKEAVQWLCSKDIFRPGISMLEHAKYRYLIDIDGQACAWSFLEKLLLGSCVLKIKSPFEQWFYKNLVPWQHYIPIESDLSDLEEKITWCRTHENEAKEIGHEGQNFALCETLEVAGRKTIESIAKTSIPMDSFL
;
A
#
# COMPACT_ATOMS: atom_id res chain seq x y z
N MET A 1 2.70 27.46 -3.40
CA MET A 1 2.26 26.47 -4.41
C MET A 1 2.72 25.12 -3.93
N ARG A 2 1.81 24.17 -3.64
CA ARG A 2 2.22 22.78 -3.44
C ARG A 2 2.68 22.28 -4.81
N SER A 3 3.93 21.88 -4.89
CA SER A 3 4.48 21.18 -6.05
C SER A 3 3.73 19.87 -6.21
N TYR A 4 2.80 19.77 -7.16
CA TYR A 4 2.16 18.51 -7.51
C TYR A 4 3.23 17.58 -8.06
N ALA A 5 3.40 16.38 -7.50
CA ALA A 5 4.35 15.40 -8.04
C ALA A 5 3.79 14.82 -9.35
N THR A 6 3.93 15.59 -10.42
CA THR A 6 3.49 15.23 -11.78
C THR A 6 4.69 15.14 -12.69
N MET A 7 4.73 14.08 -13.49
CA MET A 7 5.78 13.79 -14.45
C MET A 7 5.17 13.55 -15.82
N ILE A 8 5.79 14.14 -16.83
CA ILE A 8 5.50 13.87 -18.23
C ILE A 8 6.56 12.88 -18.73
N MET A 9 6.11 11.74 -19.22
CA MET A 9 6.92 10.77 -19.93
C MET A 9 6.66 10.93 -21.43
N ALA A 10 7.71 11.12 -22.21
CA ALA A 10 7.67 11.22 -23.65
C ALA A 10 8.49 10.07 -24.26
N GLN A 11 7.83 9.27 -25.09
CA GLN A 11 8.43 8.18 -25.84
C GLN A 11 8.42 8.54 -27.33
N ALA A 12 9.57 8.43 -28.00
CA ALA A 12 9.71 8.58 -29.44
C ALA A 12 10.62 7.48 -29.99
N GLY A 13 10.03 6.48 -30.64
CA GLY A 13 10.75 5.24 -30.94
C GLY A 13 11.24 4.57 -29.64
N ARG A 14 12.51 4.19 -29.60
CA ARG A 14 13.18 3.64 -28.38
C ARG A 14 13.64 4.70 -27.38
N LYS A 15 13.55 5.98 -27.71
CA LYS A 15 13.99 7.05 -26.82
C LYS A 15 12.87 7.39 -25.83
N ILE A 16 13.14 7.22 -24.54
CA ILE A 16 12.23 7.60 -23.45
C ILE A 16 12.86 8.76 -22.68
N SER A 17 12.09 9.82 -22.46
CA SER A 17 12.49 11.00 -21.70
C SER A 17 11.43 11.36 -20.67
N PHE A 18 11.86 11.97 -19.57
CA PHE A 18 10.99 12.35 -18.46
C PHE A 18 11.23 13.81 -18.12
N ARG A 19 10.15 14.55 -17.83
CA ARG A 19 10.19 15.91 -17.30
C ARG A 19 9.23 16.01 -16.12
N THR A 20 9.71 16.57 -15.02
CA THR A 20 8.89 16.87 -13.84
C THR A 20 8.59 18.36 -13.83
N GLU A 21 7.32 18.75 -13.77
CA GLU A 21 6.94 20.15 -13.59
C GLU A 21 6.73 20.48 -12.11
N GLY A 22 7.07 21.70 -11.71
CA GLY A 22 6.59 22.29 -10.46
C GLY A 22 7.22 21.76 -9.18
N ILE A 23 8.23 20.89 -9.21
CA ILE A 23 8.88 20.36 -8.00
C ILE A 23 9.94 21.33 -7.47
N SER A 24 9.63 22.00 -6.36
CA SER A 24 10.56 22.91 -5.68
C SER A 24 11.60 22.19 -4.82
N LEU A 25 11.42 20.89 -4.53
CA LEU A 25 12.31 20.06 -3.70
C LEU A 25 12.37 18.62 -4.25
N PRO A 26 13.54 17.97 -4.34
CA PRO A 26 13.64 16.62 -4.92
C PRO A 26 12.68 15.64 -4.24
N ASN A 27 11.67 15.18 -4.98
CA ASN A 27 10.76 14.15 -4.49
C ASN A 27 11.49 12.80 -4.55
N ALA A 28 11.64 12.14 -3.39
CA ALA A 28 12.36 10.88 -3.23
C ALA A 28 11.86 9.76 -4.15
N ARG A 29 10.59 9.83 -4.60
CA ARG A 29 9.96 8.84 -5.49
C ARG A 29 10.29 9.07 -6.97
N THR A 30 10.84 10.23 -7.35
CA THR A 30 11.06 10.60 -8.76
C THR A 30 11.97 9.61 -9.48
N ALA A 31 13.15 9.31 -8.91
CA ALA A 31 14.10 8.38 -9.54
C ALA A 31 13.57 6.93 -9.57
N PRO A 32 13.00 6.39 -8.48
CA PRO A 32 12.36 5.07 -8.50
C PRO A 32 11.25 4.94 -9.57
N VAL A 33 10.37 5.94 -9.71
CA VAL A 33 9.32 5.95 -10.75
C VAL A 33 9.91 5.90 -12.15
N ILE A 34 10.92 6.74 -12.43
CA ILE A 34 11.60 6.75 -13.74
C ILE A 34 12.23 5.38 -14.03
N ASN A 35 12.89 4.79 -13.05
CA ASN A 35 13.54 3.49 -13.21
C ASN A 35 12.52 2.38 -13.45
N MET A 36 11.41 2.38 -12.71
CA MET A 36 10.31 1.44 -12.88
C MET A 36 9.70 1.51 -14.28
N LEU A 37 9.33 2.72 -14.72
CA LEU A 37 8.71 2.91 -16.04
C LEU A 37 9.67 2.57 -17.18
N LYS A 38 10.95 2.93 -17.06
CA LYS A 38 11.97 2.52 -18.04
C LYS A 38 12.11 1.01 -18.12
N TYR A 39 12.17 0.34 -16.95
CA TYR A 39 12.29 -1.11 -16.89
C TYR A 39 11.07 -1.77 -17.54
N PHE A 40 9.84 -1.43 -17.14
CA PHE A 40 8.64 -2.04 -17.72
C PHE A 40 8.49 -1.76 -19.21
N LEU A 41 8.80 -0.55 -19.68
CA LEU A 41 8.77 -0.23 -21.12
C LEU A 41 9.82 -1.03 -21.90
N HIS A 42 11.03 -1.19 -21.36
CA HIS A 42 12.08 -1.97 -22.00
C HIS A 42 11.72 -3.46 -22.09
N GLU A 43 11.21 -4.04 -21.00
CA GLU A 43 10.92 -5.48 -20.92
C GLU A 43 9.61 -5.87 -21.61
N TYR A 44 8.58 -5.02 -21.53
CA TYR A 44 7.22 -5.40 -21.91
C TYR A 44 6.55 -4.41 -22.89
N GLY A 45 7.19 -3.28 -23.18
CA GLY A 45 6.61 -2.21 -23.98
C GLY A 45 6.83 -2.34 -25.49
N GLU A 46 5.99 -1.63 -26.25
CA GLU A 46 6.17 -1.44 -27.69
C GLU A 46 6.77 -0.07 -28.01
N PHE A 47 7.62 -0.02 -29.04
CA PHE A 47 8.40 1.17 -29.42
C PHE A 47 8.04 1.76 -30.78
N ASN A 48 6.87 1.41 -31.32
CA ASN A 48 6.51 1.71 -32.71
C ASN A 48 5.82 3.06 -32.90
N CYS A 49 5.48 3.78 -31.83
CA CYS A 49 4.78 5.05 -31.88
C CYS A 49 5.37 6.10 -30.93
N SER A 50 5.15 7.37 -31.27
CA SER A 50 5.53 8.51 -30.44
C SER A 50 4.36 8.94 -29.56
N LYS A 51 4.52 8.87 -28.25
CA LYS A 51 3.44 9.07 -27.28
C LYS A 51 3.89 9.82 -26.04
N ILE A 52 2.95 10.49 -25.39
CA ILE A 52 3.12 11.19 -24.14
C ILE A 52 2.19 10.58 -23.09
N ASN A 53 2.69 10.39 -21.87
CA ASN A 53 1.90 9.98 -20.72
C ASN A 53 2.12 10.96 -19.57
N VAL A 54 1.07 11.19 -18.80
CA VAL A 54 1.13 11.93 -17.54
C VAL A 54 1.15 10.94 -16.38
N ILE A 55 1.99 11.20 -15.40
CA ILE A 55 2.15 10.36 -14.21
C ILE A 55 1.98 11.23 -12.97
N GLN A 56 1.01 10.88 -12.13
CA GLN A 56 0.77 11.47 -10.81
C GLN A 56 1.36 10.52 -9.77
N TYR A 57 2.56 10.83 -9.29
CA TYR A 57 3.37 9.91 -8.48
C TYR A 57 3.52 10.34 -7.01
N ASP A 58 2.50 11.03 -6.51
CA ASP A 58 2.30 11.26 -5.09
C ASP A 58 1.40 10.16 -4.48
N ASP A 59 1.17 10.22 -3.17
CA ASP A 59 0.17 9.37 -2.51
C ASP A 59 -1.26 9.71 -2.97
N PHE A 60 -1.47 10.90 -3.51
CA PHE A 60 -2.76 11.37 -4.01
C PHE A 60 -2.75 11.68 -5.50
N ILE A 61 -3.93 11.52 -6.08
CA ILE A 61 -4.30 12.10 -7.36
C ILE A 61 -4.83 13.52 -7.13
N TYR A 62 -4.40 14.43 -7.99
CA TYR A 62 -4.82 15.82 -7.96
C TYR A 62 -5.76 16.18 -9.12
N HIS A 63 -5.69 15.39 -10.21
CA HIS A 63 -6.47 15.64 -11.43
C HIS A 63 -7.04 14.34 -12.02
N ASP A 64 -8.28 14.39 -12.49
CA ASP A 64 -8.88 13.34 -13.31
C ASP A 64 -8.55 13.57 -14.79
N LEU A 65 -7.38 13.09 -15.19
CA LEU A 65 -6.89 13.14 -16.55
C LEU A 65 -6.26 11.79 -16.90
N GLY A 66 -6.13 11.49 -18.20
CA GLY A 66 -5.46 10.29 -18.71
C GLY A 66 -4.04 10.16 -18.17
N SER A 67 -3.89 9.50 -17.02
CA SER A 67 -2.62 9.43 -16.29
C SER A 67 -2.48 8.15 -15.49
N LEU A 68 -1.24 7.89 -15.07
CA LEU A 68 -0.91 6.80 -14.15
C LEU A 68 -0.77 7.31 -12.71
N ALA A 69 -1.25 6.53 -11.74
CA ALA A 69 -1.06 6.77 -10.32
C ALA A 69 -0.89 5.46 -9.54
N PHE A 70 -0.41 5.54 -8.30
CA PHE A 70 -0.26 4.36 -7.43
C PHE A 70 -1.56 3.92 -6.77
N CYS A 71 -2.41 4.89 -6.45
CA CYS A 71 -3.61 4.70 -5.66
C CYS A 71 -4.67 5.72 -6.09
N LYS A 72 -5.93 5.32 -6.09
CA LYS A 72 -7.06 6.24 -6.28
C LYS A 72 -8.23 5.87 -5.38
N LYS A 73 -9.25 6.73 -5.33
CA LYS A 73 -10.51 6.37 -4.66
C LYS A 73 -11.41 5.63 -5.64
N SER A 74 -12.05 4.56 -5.19
CA SER A 74 -13.01 3.77 -5.96
C SER A 74 -14.15 4.63 -6.45
N GLY A 75 -14.43 4.52 -7.76
CA GLY A 75 -15.42 5.35 -8.46
C GLY A 75 -15.00 6.80 -8.71
N ALA A 76 -13.81 7.23 -8.27
CA ALA A 76 -13.25 8.54 -8.55
C ALA A 76 -12.16 8.47 -9.63
N ALA A 77 -12.00 9.57 -10.36
CA ALA A 77 -10.98 9.73 -11.40
C ALA A 77 -10.96 8.58 -12.43
N PRO A 78 -12.05 8.37 -13.20
CA PRO A 78 -12.15 7.30 -14.19
C PRO A 78 -11.08 7.36 -15.29
N ALA A 79 -10.50 8.54 -15.58
CA ALA A 79 -9.43 8.66 -16.57
C ALA A 79 -8.06 8.21 -16.05
N VAL A 80 -7.92 7.99 -14.73
CA VAL A 80 -6.66 7.59 -14.11
C VAL A 80 -6.55 6.06 -14.06
N GLU A 81 -5.48 5.53 -14.61
CA GLU A 81 -5.11 4.12 -14.54
C GLU A 81 -4.07 3.89 -13.43
N LEU A 82 -4.05 2.68 -12.88
CA LEU A 82 -3.19 2.34 -11.74
C LEU A 82 -1.91 1.61 -12.18
N MET A 83 -0.84 1.82 -11.43
CA MET A 83 0.46 1.15 -11.54
C MET A 83 0.99 0.77 -10.14
N PRO A 84 1.93 -0.18 -10.01
CA PRO A 84 2.55 -0.50 -8.72
C PRO A 84 3.28 0.71 -8.14
N ASP A 85 3.36 0.75 -6.81
CA ASP A 85 4.19 1.70 -6.08
C ASP A 85 5.68 1.39 -6.22
N THR A 86 6.52 2.34 -5.80
CA THR A 86 7.96 2.22 -5.93
C THR A 86 8.55 1.16 -5.01
N PHE A 87 7.94 0.89 -3.84
CA PHE A 87 8.43 -0.14 -2.92
C PHE A 87 8.24 -1.54 -3.52
N PHE A 88 7.11 -1.79 -4.18
CA PHE A 88 6.91 -3.02 -4.96
C PHE A 88 8.02 -3.19 -6.00
N PHE A 89 8.33 -2.15 -6.78
CA PHE A 89 9.37 -2.24 -7.81
C PHE A 89 10.79 -2.41 -7.22
N GLU A 90 11.17 -1.58 -6.24
CA GLU A 90 12.52 -1.57 -5.64
C GLU A 90 12.83 -2.86 -4.90
N SER A 91 11.81 -3.51 -4.32
CA SER A 91 11.91 -4.84 -3.71
C SER A 91 11.82 -6.00 -4.71
N ARG A 92 11.77 -5.70 -6.02
CA ARG A 92 11.59 -6.68 -7.12
C ARG A 92 10.33 -7.53 -6.94
N GLY A 93 9.24 -6.88 -6.54
CA GLY A 93 7.97 -7.51 -6.23
C GLY A 93 7.97 -8.22 -4.88
N TYR A 94 8.71 -7.72 -3.88
CA TYR A 94 8.91 -8.36 -2.58
C TYR A 94 9.62 -9.73 -2.67
N GLU A 95 10.70 -9.78 -3.46
CA GLU A 95 11.51 -10.99 -3.73
C GLU A 95 11.92 -11.71 -2.43
N ASN A 96 12.34 -10.96 -1.41
CA ASN A 96 12.72 -11.52 -0.11
C ASN A 96 11.59 -12.30 0.60
N ILE A 97 10.34 -11.84 0.51
CA ILE A 97 9.18 -12.51 1.09
C ILE A 97 8.81 -13.71 0.22
N ARG A 98 8.77 -13.52 -1.11
CA ARG A 98 8.46 -14.60 -2.07
C ARG A 98 9.43 -15.77 -1.95
N ASP A 99 10.73 -15.50 -1.86
CA ASP A 99 11.74 -16.53 -1.67
C ASP A 99 11.55 -17.28 -0.35
N ALA A 100 11.18 -16.58 0.72
CA ALA A 100 10.90 -17.21 2.00
C ALA A 100 9.66 -18.12 1.95
N VAL A 101 8.63 -17.74 1.19
CA VAL A 101 7.45 -18.58 0.92
C VAL A 101 7.84 -19.82 0.10
N LEU A 102 8.48 -19.60 -1.05
CA LEU A 102 8.81 -20.67 -2.01
C LEU A 102 9.87 -21.65 -1.48
N SER A 103 10.68 -21.22 -0.51
CA SER A 103 11.68 -22.05 0.17
C SER A 103 11.19 -22.66 1.47
N ASP A 104 9.89 -22.55 1.79
CA ASP A 104 9.27 -23.06 3.03
C ASP A 104 9.99 -22.57 4.31
N LYS A 105 10.43 -21.31 4.31
CA LYS A 105 11.13 -20.66 5.45
C LYS A 105 10.18 -19.89 6.38
N LEU A 106 8.94 -19.67 5.96
CA LEU A 106 7.91 -19.05 6.81
C LEU A 106 7.27 -20.11 7.71
N PRO A 107 6.83 -19.75 8.92
CA PRO A 107 6.11 -20.68 9.79
C PRO A 107 4.79 -21.10 9.13
N ASN A 108 4.51 -22.40 9.14
CA ASN A 108 3.20 -22.91 8.76
C ASN A 108 2.14 -22.48 9.79
N TRP A 109 0.86 -22.61 9.43
CA TRP A 109 -0.26 -22.15 10.27
C TRP A 109 -0.21 -22.64 11.73
N SER A 110 0.17 -23.91 11.96
CA SER A 110 0.25 -24.48 13.31
C SER A 110 1.37 -23.89 14.17
N GLN A 111 2.42 -23.37 13.53
CA GLN A 111 3.56 -22.69 14.17
C GLN A 111 3.30 -21.19 14.40
N LYS A 112 2.32 -20.60 13.70
CA LYS A 112 1.92 -19.21 13.90
C LYS A 112 1.18 -19.06 15.23
N GLN A 113 1.46 -17.98 15.93
CA GLN A 113 0.81 -17.59 17.19
C GLN A 113 -0.62 -17.11 16.92
N ASP A 114 -1.57 -17.51 17.77
CA ASP A 114 -2.93 -16.95 17.82
C ASP A 114 -2.89 -15.52 18.39
N ILE A 115 -2.40 -14.60 17.57
CA ILE A 115 -2.35 -13.17 17.86
C ILE A 115 -2.90 -12.44 16.65
N VAL A 116 -3.76 -11.45 16.90
CA VAL A 116 -4.15 -10.45 15.91
C VAL A 116 -3.17 -9.31 15.94
N PHE A 117 -2.44 -9.11 14.85
CA PHE A 117 -1.24 -8.29 14.84
C PHE A 117 -1.32 -7.12 13.86
N TRP A 118 -0.79 -5.97 14.29
CA TRP A 118 -0.52 -4.82 13.43
C TRP A 118 0.69 -4.00 13.92
N ARG A 119 1.57 -3.62 13.00
CA ARG A 119 2.66 -2.67 13.25
C ARG A 119 2.77 -1.69 12.09
N GLY A 120 2.79 -0.40 12.38
CA GLY A 120 2.95 0.61 11.33
C GLY A 120 3.06 2.02 11.86
N SER A 121 3.45 2.94 10.98
CA SER A 121 3.42 4.37 11.29
C SER A 121 1.99 4.92 11.18
N SER A 122 1.74 6.07 11.82
CA SER A 122 0.40 6.66 11.88
C SER A 122 -0.14 7.12 10.51
N THR A 123 0.74 7.61 9.63
CA THR A 123 0.63 8.12 8.24
C THR A 123 -0.61 8.90 7.79
N ALA A 124 -1.79 8.75 8.37
CA ALA A 124 -2.96 9.56 8.08
C ALA A 124 -2.87 10.93 8.76
N HIS A 125 -3.27 11.98 8.03
CA HIS A 125 -3.34 13.34 8.54
C HIS A 125 -4.66 13.60 9.28
N PRO A 126 -4.59 14.42 10.33
CA PRO A 126 -4.88 15.84 10.12
C PRO A 126 -3.65 16.67 10.47
N THR A 127 -3.40 17.71 9.69
CA THR A 127 -2.17 18.52 9.73
C THR A 127 -1.96 19.22 11.10
N LEU A 128 -0.78 19.77 11.43
CA LEU A 128 0.00 20.60 10.49
C LEU A 128 1.47 20.88 10.85
N SER A 129 2.26 21.14 9.80
CA SER A 129 3.48 21.96 9.79
C SER A 129 3.26 23.45 10.13
N ASN A 130 2.06 23.83 10.63
CA ASN A 130 1.66 25.19 10.99
C ASN A 130 0.91 25.34 12.36
N GLY A 131 0.89 24.31 13.23
CA GLY A 131 0.58 24.50 14.67
C GLY A 131 -0.85 24.24 15.19
N ALA A 132 -1.45 23.06 15.00
CA ALA A 132 -2.65 22.60 15.73
C ALA A 132 -2.48 21.22 16.42
N ARG A 133 -3.31 20.92 17.44
CA ARG A 133 -2.99 20.24 18.72
C ARG A 133 -3.05 18.69 18.75
N ILE A 134 -2.20 18.10 19.59
CA ILE A 134 -2.19 16.69 20.07
C ILE A 134 -3.54 16.14 20.55
N SER A 135 -4.52 16.99 20.82
CA SER A 135 -5.84 16.62 21.37
C SER A 135 -6.69 15.70 20.49
N GLU A 136 -6.34 15.50 19.22
CA GLU A 136 -7.13 14.70 18.25
C GLU A 136 -6.35 13.52 17.66
N ILE A 137 -5.18 13.18 18.23
CA ILE A 137 -4.34 12.07 17.76
C ILE A 137 -5.08 10.72 17.72
N ASN A 138 -6.08 10.55 18.58
CA ASN A 138 -6.96 9.38 18.62
C ASN A 138 -7.90 9.25 17.41
N GLN A 139 -8.14 10.32 16.65
CA GLN A 139 -8.97 10.30 15.44
C GLN A 139 -8.21 9.76 14.22
N ILE A 140 -6.89 9.62 14.31
CA ILE A 140 -6.09 9.00 13.25
C ILE A 140 -6.49 7.52 13.16
N PRO A 141 -6.91 7.01 11.98
CA PRO A 141 -7.43 5.64 11.85
C PRO A 141 -6.52 4.57 12.44
N ARG A 142 -5.21 4.68 12.23
CA ARG A 142 -4.21 3.73 12.76
C ARG A 142 -4.03 3.83 14.26
N VAL A 143 -4.19 5.02 14.85
CA VAL A 143 -4.17 5.21 16.31
C VAL A 143 -5.45 4.65 16.91
N ASN A 144 -6.60 4.93 16.29
CA ASN A 144 -7.90 4.39 16.70
C ASN A 144 -7.90 2.85 16.66
N LEU A 145 -7.32 2.25 15.62
CA LEU A 145 -7.10 0.80 15.55
C LEU A 145 -6.29 0.31 16.76
N CYS A 146 -5.15 0.93 17.07
CA CYS A 146 -4.32 0.50 18.19
C CYS A 146 -5.06 0.60 19.53
N LEU A 147 -5.82 1.68 19.75
CA LEU A 147 -6.64 1.85 20.95
C LEU A 147 -7.74 0.79 21.05
N THR A 148 -8.45 0.53 19.96
CA THR A 148 -9.54 -0.47 19.89
C THR A 148 -8.99 -1.86 20.19
N MET A 149 -7.87 -2.22 19.56
CA MET A 149 -7.22 -3.52 19.72
C MET A 149 -6.80 -3.81 21.17
N LYS A 150 -6.53 -2.80 22.02
CA LYS A 150 -6.21 -3.04 23.43
C LYS A 150 -7.27 -3.82 24.21
N HIS A 151 -8.52 -3.75 23.76
CA HIS A 151 -9.64 -4.42 24.39
C HIS A 151 -9.87 -5.83 23.82
N ILE A 152 -9.12 -6.23 22.79
CA ILE A 152 -9.23 -7.52 22.13
C ILE A 152 -8.19 -8.46 22.72
N GLN A 153 -8.65 -9.60 23.25
CA GLN A 153 -7.80 -10.65 23.78
C GLN A 153 -6.78 -11.12 22.72
N ASN A 154 -5.55 -11.45 23.16
CA ASN A 154 -4.47 -11.95 22.30
C ASN A 154 -4.27 -11.08 21.05
N SER A 155 -4.06 -9.79 21.24
CA SER A 155 -3.83 -8.85 20.15
C SER A 155 -2.60 -7.99 20.44
N ASP A 156 -1.91 -7.58 19.39
CA ASP A 156 -0.81 -6.63 19.45
C ASP A 156 -0.88 -5.69 18.25
N ALA A 157 -1.37 -4.48 18.52
CA ALA A 157 -1.33 -3.37 17.57
C ALA A 157 -0.63 -2.18 18.21
N ALA A 158 0.34 -1.60 17.51
CA ALA A 158 0.88 -0.31 17.95
C ALA A 158 1.61 0.47 16.85
N ILE A 159 1.71 1.77 17.08
CA ILE A 159 2.39 2.74 16.24
C ILE A 159 3.92 2.57 16.38
N MET A 160 4.62 2.69 15.26
CA MET A 160 6.08 2.83 15.21
C MET A 160 6.48 4.20 14.66
N HIS A 161 7.76 4.53 14.76
CA HIS A 161 8.31 5.75 14.16
C HIS A 161 7.99 5.87 12.66
N SER A 162 7.78 7.09 12.19
CA SER A 162 7.53 7.35 10.78
C SER A 162 8.83 7.40 9.99
N TRP A 163 8.82 6.87 8.77
CA TRP A 163 9.91 7.06 7.83
C TRP A 163 9.99 8.57 7.47
N GLY A 164 11.09 9.22 7.83
CA GLY A 164 11.36 10.61 7.42
C GLY A 164 10.89 11.71 8.38
N GLY A 165 10.56 11.41 9.64
CA GLY A 165 10.38 12.46 10.67
C GLY A 165 9.17 13.38 10.47
N PHE A 166 8.13 12.93 9.75
CA PHE A 166 6.82 13.60 9.69
C PHE A 166 6.26 13.85 11.11
N PRO A 167 5.33 14.81 11.34
CA PRO A 167 5.13 15.51 12.61
C PRO A 167 4.62 14.68 13.81
N PHE A 168 4.67 13.35 13.76
CA PHE A 168 4.40 12.45 14.88
C PHE A 168 5.65 11.94 15.61
N ASP A 169 6.86 12.25 15.13
CA ASP A 169 8.08 12.20 15.97
C ASP A 169 8.19 13.42 16.92
N HIS A 170 7.15 14.26 16.98
CA HIS A 170 7.05 15.28 18.01
C HIS A 170 6.98 14.60 19.39
N LYS A 171 7.87 15.02 20.28
CA LYS A 171 8.04 14.44 21.63
C LYS A 171 6.72 14.24 22.36
N GLU A 172 5.81 15.19 22.27
CA GLU A 172 4.50 15.14 22.95
C GLU A 172 3.56 14.08 22.36
N ALA A 173 3.55 13.90 21.04
CA ALA A 173 2.77 12.85 20.38
C ALA A 173 3.31 11.46 20.74
N VAL A 174 4.63 11.27 20.69
CA VAL A 174 5.29 10.02 21.11
C VAL A 174 5.02 9.74 22.59
N GLN A 175 5.17 10.74 23.46
CA GLN A 175 4.85 10.60 24.90
C GLN A 175 3.39 10.20 25.11
N TRP A 176 2.45 10.77 24.37
CA TRP A 176 1.05 10.38 24.44
C TRP A 176 0.84 8.93 24.00
N LEU A 177 1.42 8.51 22.87
CA LEU A 177 1.33 7.12 22.38
C LEU A 177 1.94 6.12 23.39
N CYS A 178 3.08 6.47 23.99
CA CYS A 178 3.69 5.70 25.08
C CYS A 178 2.78 5.63 26.32
N SER A 179 2.15 6.75 26.72
CA SER A 179 1.22 6.79 27.86
C SER A 179 -0.01 5.90 27.65
N LYS A 180 -0.36 5.63 26.39
CA LYS A 180 -1.43 4.73 25.99
C LYS A 180 -0.95 3.29 25.76
N ASP A 181 0.33 2.99 25.91
CA ASP A 181 0.95 1.69 25.59
C ASP A 181 0.61 1.22 24.16
N ILE A 182 0.69 2.16 23.20
CA ILE A 182 0.48 1.88 21.78
C ILE A 182 1.65 2.39 20.91
N PHE A 183 2.84 2.50 21.49
CA PHE A 183 4.07 2.85 20.79
C PHE A 183 5.12 1.76 21.00
N ARG A 184 5.61 1.14 19.92
CA ARG A 184 6.67 0.12 19.99
C ARG A 184 7.61 0.23 18.79
N PRO A 185 8.83 -0.34 18.86
CA PRO A 185 9.73 -0.40 17.72
C PRO A 185 9.08 -1.05 16.50
N GLY A 186 9.53 -0.64 15.31
CA GLY A 186 9.15 -1.33 14.08
C GLY A 186 9.71 -2.75 14.06
N ILE A 187 8.97 -3.67 13.44
CA ILE A 187 9.44 -5.02 13.13
C ILE A 187 9.41 -5.22 11.61
N SER A 188 10.27 -6.07 11.09
CA SER A 188 10.31 -6.35 9.65
C SER A 188 9.03 -7.06 9.19
N MET A 189 8.71 -6.95 7.90
CA MET A 189 7.51 -7.61 7.36
C MET A 189 7.57 -9.14 7.52
N LEU A 190 8.74 -9.75 7.34
CA LEU A 190 8.92 -11.19 7.58
C LEU A 190 8.59 -11.61 9.02
N GLU A 191 8.87 -10.78 10.02
CA GLU A 191 8.55 -11.08 11.41
C GLU A 191 7.03 -11.10 11.67
N HIS A 192 6.23 -10.42 10.84
CA HIS A 192 4.76 -10.50 10.92
C HIS A 192 4.25 -11.90 10.57
N ALA A 193 5.02 -12.72 9.83
CA ALA A 193 4.64 -14.07 9.46
C ALA A 193 4.40 -14.99 10.67
N LYS A 194 4.90 -14.61 11.86
CA LYS A 194 4.73 -15.36 13.11
C LYS A 194 3.30 -15.35 13.66
N TYR A 195 2.42 -14.48 13.13
CA TYR A 195 1.07 -14.28 13.66
C TYR A 195 0.02 -14.81 12.69
N ARG A 196 -1.02 -15.47 13.21
CA ARG A 196 -2.11 -16.04 12.40
C ARG A 196 -2.96 -14.98 11.71
N TYR A 197 -3.17 -13.83 12.36
CA TYR A 197 -4.07 -12.80 11.87
C TYR A 197 -3.36 -11.46 11.74
N LEU A 198 -3.45 -10.84 10.57
CA LEU A 198 -2.82 -9.55 10.29
C LEU A 198 -3.88 -8.52 9.92
N ILE A 199 -3.82 -7.34 10.53
CA ILE A 199 -4.70 -6.24 10.11
C ILE A 199 -4.09 -5.51 8.92
N ASP A 200 -4.90 -5.18 7.93
CA ASP A 200 -4.58 -4.18 6.92
C ASP A 200 -5.44 -2.93 7.09
N ILE A 201 -4.79 -1.76 7.13
CA ILE A 201 -5.44 -0.48 7.28
C ILE A 201 -4.67 0.57 6.47
N ASP A 202 -5.41 1.28 5.65
CA ASP A 202 -4.86 2.36 4.85
C ASP A 202 -4.42 3.54 5.73
N GLY A 203 -3.55 4.37 5.19
CA GLY A 203 -3.06 5.57 5.86
C GLY A 203 -3.69 6.80 5.24
N GLN A 204 -2.83 7.73 4.83
CA GLN A 204 -3.22 8.86 4.01
C GLN A 204 -3.73 8.45 2.61
N ALA A 205 -3.21 7.33 2.10
CA ALA A 205 -3.65 6.62 0.90
C ALA A 205 -3.54 5.11 1.15
N CYS A 206 -3.67 4.31 0.10
CA CYS A 206 -3.48 2.85 0.12
C CYS A 206 -2.25 2.43 0.93
N ALA A 207 -2.39 1.40 1.77
CA ALA A 207 -1.25 0.74 2.40
C ALA A 207 -0.50 -0.12 1.37
N TRP A 208 0.73 0.25 1.03
CA TRP A 208 1.58 -0.55 0.14
C TRP A 208 1.95 -1.92 0.74
N SER A 209 1.84 -2.09 2.05
CA SER A 209 2.13 -3.37 2.72
C SER A 209 1.01 -4.42 2.61
N PHE A 210 -0.13 -4.11 1.99
CA PHE A 210 -1.23 -5.08 1.92
C PHE A 210 -0.85 -6.35 1.14
N LEU A 211 -0.19 -6.19 -0.02
CA LEU A 211 0.25 -7.33 -0.82
C LEU A 211 1.34 -8.14 -0.11
N GLU A 212 2.23 -7.48 0.64
CA GLU A 212 3.21 -8.17 1.48
C GLU A 212 2.55 -9.03 2.55
N LYS A 213 1.50 -8.52 3.23
CA LYS A 213 0.79 -9.29 4.27
C LYS A 213 0.10 -10.53 3.70
N LEU A 214 -0.49 -10.42 2.51
CA LEU A 214 -1.08 -11.55 1.81
C LEU A 214 -0.02 -12.63 1.51
N LEU A 215 1.19 -12.25 1.09
CA LEU A 215 2.30 -13.20 0.86
C LEU A 215 2.69 -14.00 2.12
N LEU A 216 2.41 -13.53 3.33
CA LEU A 216 2.83 -14.21 4.57
C LEU A 216 2.00 -15.45 4.91
N GLY A 217 0.92 -15.74 4.19
CA GLY A 217 0.04 -16.88 4.46
C GLY A 217 -0.69 -16.79 5.81
N SER A 218 -0.83 -15.57 6.33
CA SER A 218 -1.65 -15.25 7.49
C SER A 218 -3.03 -14.80 7.02
N CYS A 219 -4.06 -15.00 7.83
CA CYS A 219 -5.39 -14.50 7.53
C CYS A 219 -5.41 -12.97 7.68
N VAL A 220 -5.54 -12.25 6.56
CA VAL A 220 -5.55 -10.78 6.57
C VAL A 220 -6.97 -10.26 6.79
N LEU A 221 -7.16 -9.40 7.79
CA LEU A 221 -8.38 -8.64 8.00
C LEU A 221 -8.17 -7.22 7.49
N LYS A 222 -8.81 -6.85 6.38
CA LYS A 222 -8.64 -5.53 5.75
C LYS A 222 -9.79 -4.61 6.13
N ILE A 223 -9.43 -3.50 6.75
CA ILE A 223 -10.35 -2.39 7.03
C ILE A 223 -10.70 -1.72 5.70
N LYS A 224 -12.01 -1.66 5.43
CA LYS A 224 -12.58 -1.02 4.26
C LYS A 224 -12.14 0.44 4.21
N SER A 225 -11.79 0.86 3.02
CA SER A 225 -11.49 2.24 2.71
C SER A 225 -11.94 2.51 1.27
N PRO A 226 -12.05 3.79 0.87
CA PRO A 226 -12.37 4.10 -0.51
C PRO A 226 -11.18 3.86 -1.44
N PHE A 227 -10.00 3.47 -0.96
CA PHE A 227 -8.78 3.43 -1.75
C PHE A 227 -8.59 2.10 -2.50
N GLU A 228 -8.03 2.18 -3.70
CA GLU A 228 -7.77 1.03 -4.57
C GLU A 228 -6.38 1.08 -5.19
N GLN A 229 -5.74 -0.10 -5.26
CA GLN A 229 -4.46 -0.33 -5.94
C GLN A 229 -4.65 -1.17 -7.21
N TRP A 230 -3.61 -1.23 -8.04
CA TRP A 230 -3.59 -1.90 -9.34
C TRP A 230 -4.03 -3.38 -9.33
N PHE A 231 -3.91 -4.09 -8.20
CA PHE A 231 -4.32 -5.49 -8.04
C PHE A 231 -5.70 -5.68 -7.38
N TYR A 232 -6.31 -4.63 -6.83
CA TYR A 232 -7.51 -4.78 -5.98
C TYR A 232 -8.73 -5.33 -6.73
N LYS A 233 -8.86 -5.03 -8.03
CA LYS A 233 -9.98 -5.51 -8.85
C LYS A 233 -10.16 -7.02 -8.89
N ASN A 234 -9.09 -7.77 -8.62
CA ASN A 234 -9.08 -9.23 -8.63
C ASN A 234 -9.16 -9.83 -7.21
N LEU A 235 -9.22 -8.98 -6.17
CA LEU A 235 -9.36 -9.43 -4.79
C LEU A 235 -10.83 -9.68 -4.43
N VAL A 236 -11.10 -10.83 -3.81
CA VAL A 236 -12.44 -11.23 -3.41
C VAL A 236 -12.52 -11.27 -1.88
N PRO A 237 -13.37 -10.45 -1.24
CA PRO A 237 -13.62 -10.53 0.20
C PRO A 237 -14.13 -11.92 0.59
N TRP A 238 -13.74 -12.41 1.77
CA TRP A 238 -14.02 -13.76 2.28
C TRP A 238 -13.40 -14.92 1.49
N GLN A 239 -12.62 -14.63 0.45
CA GLN A 239 -11.77 -15.60 -0.24
C GLN A 239 -10.29 -15.28 -0.01
N HIS A 240 -9.86 -14.04 -0.28
CA HIS A 240 -8.44 -13.65 -0.13
C HIS A 240 -8.14 -12.90 1.17
N TYR A 241 -9.16 -12.31 1.81
CA TYR A 241 -9.06 -11.54 3.04
C TYR A 241 -10.44 -11.40 3.69
N ILE A 242 -10.49 -11.02 4.97
CA ILE A 242 -11.74 -10.73 5.70
C ILE A 242 -11.96 -9.21 5.73
N PRO A 243 -13.08 -8.68 5.19
CA PRO A 243 -13.36 -7.26 5.25
C PRO A 243 -13.84 -6.85 6.65
N ILE A 244 -13.34 -5.70 7.13
CA ILE A 244 -13.78 -5.02 8.37
C ILE A 244 -14.39 -3.66 7.96
N GLU A 245 -15.46 -3.22 8.62
CA GLU A 245 -16.04 -1.90 8.40
C GLU A 245 -15.07 -0.76 8.71
N SER A 246 -15.21 0.36 7.98
CA SER A 246 -14.27 1.49 8.07
C SER A 246 -14.23 2.17 9.44
N ASP A 247 -15.29 2.00 10.25
CA ASP A 247 -15.41 2.53 11.60
C ASP A 247 -14.99 1.52 12.69
N LEU A 248 -14.51 0.34 12.29
CA LEU A 248 -14.11 -0.78 13.16
C LEU A 248 -15.26 -1.41 13.96
N SER A 249 -16.52 -1.12 13.64
CA SER A 249 -17.69 -1.57 14.40
C SER A 249 -17.83 -3.09 14.46
N ASP A 250 -17.35 -3.82 13.45
CA ASP A 250 -17.40 -5.28 13.36
C ASP A 250 -16.04 -5.95 13.63
N LEU A 251 -15.01 -5.21 14.05
CA LEU A 251 -13.65 -5.74 14.22
C LEU A 251 -13.59 -6.91 15.21
N GLU A 252 -14.21 -6.75 16.38
CA GLU A 252 -14.21 -7.78 17.44
C GLU A 252 -15.01 -9.02 17.02
N GLU A 253 -16.14 -8.83 16.34
CA GLU A 253 -16.95 -9.91 15.78
C GLU A 253 -16.14 -10.74 14.78
N LYS A 254 -15.45 -10.08 13.84
CA LYS A 254 -14.67 -10.75 12.80
C LYS A 254 -13.44 -11.46 13.35
N ILE A 255 -12.79 -10.90 14.37
CA ILE A 255 -11.70 -11.58 15.08
C ILE A 255 -12.23 -12.83 15.81
N THR A 256 -13.41 -12.73 16.44
CA THR A 256 -14.07 -13.87 17.09
C THR A 256 -14.42 -14.95 16.06
N TRP A 257 -14.92 -14.56 14.89
CA TRP A 257 -15.18 -15.47 13.78
C TRP A 257 -13.91 -16.20 13.36
N CYS A 258 -12.79 -15.49 13.15
CA CYS A 258 -11.51 -16.08 12.76
C CYS A 258 -11.05 -17.19 13.73
N ARG A 259 -11.21 -16.95 15.03
CA ARG A 259 -10.78 -17.90 16.08
C ARG A 259 -11.70 -19.11 16.22
N THR A 260 -12.99 -18.92 15.98
CA THR A 260 -13.99 -19.99 16.05
C THR A 260 -14.06 -20.81 14.77
N HIS A 261 -13.59 -20.26 13.65
CA HIS A 261 -13.52 -20.88 12.32
C HIS A 261 -12.07 -20.91 11.82
N GLU A 262 -11.17 -21.49 12.64
CA GLU A 262 -9.73 -21.44 12.39
C GLU A 262 -9.34 -22.05 11.05
N ASN A 263 -10.01 -23.13 10.62
CA ASN A 263 -9.72 -23.78 9.34
C ASN A 263 -10.10 -22.90 8.15
N GLU A 264 -11.25 -22.22 8.23
CA GLU A 264 -11.72 -21.29 7.22
C GLU A 264 -10.83 -20.05 7.16
N ALA A 265 -10.42 -19.52 8.33
CA ALA A 265 -9.47 -18.40 8.39
C ALA A 265 -8.10 -18.80 7.79
N LYS A 266 -7.63 -20.01 8.07
CA LYS A 266 -6.42 -20.58 7.45
C LYS A 266 -6.55 -20.64 5.93
N GLU A 267 -7.68 -21.15 5.42
CA GLU A 267 -7.92 -21.25 3.98
C GLU A 267 -7.95 -19.88 3.32
N ILE A 268 -8.61 -18.89 3.93
CA ILE A 268 -8.60 -17.50 3.44
C ILE A 268 -7.17 -16.94 3.39
N GLY A 269 -6.36 -17.21 4.42
CA GLY A 269 -4.95 -16.82 4.43
C GLY A 269 -4.11 -17.48 3.33
N HIS A 270 -4.38 -18.76 3.04
CA HIS A 270 -3.75 -19.51 1.96
C HIS A 270 -4.15 -18.99 0.58
N GLU A 271 -5.44 -18.76 0.34
CA GLU A 271 -5.95 -18.19 -0.91
C GLU A 271 -5.46 -16.76 -1.13
N GLY A 272 -5.36 -15.95 -0.08
CA GLY A 272 -4.71 -14.65 -0.13
C GLY A 272 -3.24 -14.73 -0.54
N GLN A 273 -2.49 -15.70 -0.02
CA GLN A 273 -1.09 -15.94 -0.39
C GLN A 273 -0.97 -16.40 -1.85
N ASN A 274 -1.82 -17.33 -2.30
CA ASN A 274 -1.84 -17.81 -3.69
C ASN A 274 -2.11 -16.65 -4.66
N PHE A 275 -3.11 -15.82 -4.36
CA PHE A 275 -3.38 -14.60 -5.10
C PHE A 275 -2.13 -13.70 -5.20
N ALA A 276 -1.50 -13.41 -4.06
CA ALA A 276 -0.35 -12.51 -4.02
C ALA A 276 0.88 -13.10 -4.75
N LEU A 277 1.07 -14.42 -4.72
CA LEU A 277 2.10 -15.12 -5.48
C LEU A 277 1.93 -14.93 -7.00
N CYS A 278 0.69 -14.85 -7.50
CA CYS A 278 0.40 -14.58 -8.91
C CYS A 278 0.66 -13.11 -9.32
N GLU A 279 0.62 -12.15 -8.39
CA GLU A 279 0.86 -10.72 -8.68
C GLU A 279 2.36 -10.39 -8.73
N THR A 280 3.09 -11.01 -9.66
CA THR A 280 4.55 -10.90 -9.83
C THR A 280 4.99 -9.56 -10.42
N LEU A 281 6.31 -9.29 -10.41
CA LEU A 281 6.89 -8.11 -11.07
C LEU A 281 6.57 -8.08 -12.57
N GLU A 282 6.55 -9.24 -13.23
CA GLU A 282 6.15 -9.35 -14.64
C GLU A 282 4.68 -8.98 -14.85
N VAL A 283 3.78 -9.52 -14.03
CA VAL A 283 2.34 -9.22 -14.13
C VAL A 283 2.08 -7.74 -13.88
N ALA A 284 2.72 -7.15 -12.87
CA ALA A 284 2.64 -5.72 -12.60
C ALA A 284 3.17 -4.88 -13.78
N GLY A 285 4.29 -5.30 -14.38
CA GLY A 285 4.88 -4.64 -15.54
C GLY A 285 3.97 -4.65 -16.76
N ARG A 286 3.41 -5.83 -17.12
CA ARG A 286 2.46 -5.96 -18.24
C ARG A 286 1.20 -5.11 -18.01
N LYS A 287 0.60 -5.17 -16.82
CA LYS A 287 -0.55 -4.32 -16.46
C LYS A 287 -0.21 -2.83 -16.55
N THR A 288 1.00 -2.43 -16.16
CA THR A 288 1.46 -1.04 -16.30
C THR A 288 1.55 -0.62 -17.77
N ILE A 289 2.03 -1.49 -18.66
CA ILE A 289 2.06 -1.20 -20.11
C ILE A 289 0.65 -1.03 -20.68
N GLU A 290 -0.31 -1.86 -20.25
CA GLU A 290 -1.73 -1.68 -20.61
C GLU A 290 -2.27 -0.33 -20.13
N SER A 291 -1.99 0.04 -18.87
CA SER A 291 -2.34 1.35 -18.30
C SER A 291 -1.70 2.52 -19.09
N ILE A 292 -0.44 2.38 -19.48
CA ILE A 292 0.26 3.36 -20.34
C ILE A 292 -0.47 3.48 -21.68
N ALA A 293 -0.81 2.37 -22.34
CA ALA A 293 -1.47 2.41 -23.64
C ALA A 293 -2.82 3.16 -23.59
N LYS A 294 -3.62 2.92 -22.55
CA LYS A 294 -4.93 3.59 -22.36
C LYS A 294 -4.83 5.08 -22.06
N THR A 295 -3.73 5.52 -21.47
CA THR A 295 -3.52 6.92 -21.05
C THR A 295 -2.60 7.69 -22.00
N SER A 296 -2.17 7.06 -23.10
CA SER A 296 -1.24 7.65 -24.06
C SER A 296 -1.91 8.73 -24.89
N ILE A 297 -1.25 9.88 -24.99
CA ILE A 297 -1.61 10.97 -25.90
C ILE A 297 -0.66 10.91 -27.11
N PRO A 298 -1.17 10.78 -28.34
CA PRO A 298 -0.35 10.84 -29.55
C PRO A 298 0.41 12.18 -29.66
N MET A 299 1.70 12.17 -30.00
CA MET A 299 2.50 13.41 -30.08
C MET A 299 2.08 14.36 -31.20
N ASP A 300 1.51 13.83 -32.28
CA ASP A 300 0.92 14.58 -33.39
C ASP A 300 -0.32 15.38 -32.97
N SER A 301 -0.92 15.10 -31.81
CA SER A 301 -2.01 15.90 -31.24
C SER A 301 -1.56 17.28 -30.71
N PHE A 302 -0.25 17.55 -30.68
CA PHE A 302 0.34 18.80 -30.18
C PHE A 302 1.05 19.63 -31.28
N LEU A 303 0.98 19.18 -32.54
CA LEU A 303 1.48 19.89 -33.72
C LEU A 303 0.32 20.60 -34.44
#